data_AF-A0A923XQ63-F1
#
_entry.id   AF-A0A923XQ63-F1
#
_cell.length_a   1.000
_cell.length_b   1.000
_cell.length_c   1.000
_cell.angle_alpha   90.00
_cell.angle_beta   90.00
_cell.angle_gamma   90.00
#
_symmetry.space_group_name_H-M   'P 1'
#
loop_
_entity.id
_entity.type
_entity.pdbx_description
1 polymer ?
#
loop_
_entity_poly.entity_id
_entity_poly.type
_entity_poly.pdbx_seq_one_letter_code
_entity_poly.pdbx_strand_id
1 'polypeptide(L)'
;MNLRNCAYYDDFEKPKIFYPQIVLNHSFGYAETNFMCNDKGFLMVSEKINLKYLLGLLNSSTLKFLIQQNAVKLGENGFEYRKIFIENTPIPKATSEEQEKLAMMVTRSGHSKLICILVSRVSKVF
;
A
#
# COMPACT_ATOMS: atom_id res chain seq x y z
N MET A 1 -7.63 6.27 34.69
CA MET A 1 -8.63 5.87 33.67
C MET A 1 -7.87 5.76 32.35
N ASN A 2 -7.49 4.54 31.95
CA ASN A 2 -6.60 4.25 30.82
C ASN A 2 -7.28 4.59 29.49
N LEU A 3 -7.01 5.78 28.94
CA LEU A 3 -7.55 6.18 27.64
C LEU A 3 -6.55 5.79 26.54
N ARG A 4 -6.79 4.60 25.98
CA ARG A 4 -6.12 3.98 24.82
C ARG A 4 -4.66 3.59 25.07
N ASN A 5 -4.51 2.32 25.42
CA ASN A 5 -3.25 1.59 25.31
C ASN A 5 -2.54 1.98 24.00
N CYS A 6 -1.26 2.28 24.11
CA CYS A 6 -0.33 2.72 23.07
C CYS A 6 -0.10 1.71 21.93
N ALA A 7 -1.06 0.84 21.64
CA ALA A 7 -0.94 -0.22 20.63
C ALA A 7 -0.77 0.31 19.19
N TYR A 8 -1.16 1.57 18.92
CA TYR A 8 -0.95 2.18 17.61
C TYR A 8 0.51 2.59 17.37
N TYR A 9 1.26 2.91 18.45
CA TYR A 9 2.67 3.30 18.33
C TYR A 9 3.52 2.15 17.79
N ASP A 10 3.25 0.93 18.27
CA ASP A 10 3.98 -0.27 17.83
C ASP A 10 3.76 -0.55 16.32
N ASP A 11 2.57 -0.29 15.79
CA ASP A 11 2.28 -0.45 14.37
C ASP A 11 2.89 0.66 13.50
N PHE A 12 3.17 1.84 14.06
CA PHE A 12 3.93 2.88 13.36
C PHE A 12 5.40 2.50 13.17
N GLU A 13 5.98 1.74 14.09
CA GLU A 13 7.35 1.25 13.97
C GLU A 13 7.48 0.05 13.04
N LYS A 14 6.38 -0.57 12.62
CA LYS A 14 6.41 -1.69 11.66
C LYS A 14 6.55 -1.22 10.21
N PRO A 15 7.20 -2.03 9.35
CA PRO A 15 7.10 -1.83 7.90
C PRO A 15 5.65 -1.97 7.44
N LYS A 16 5.26 -1.21 6.42
CA LYS A 16 3.87 -1.13 5.98
C LYS A 16 3.76 -0.85 4.48
N ILE A 17 2.63 -1.21 3.89
CA ILE A 17 2.29 -0.83 2.51
C ILE A 17 1.47 0.45 2.57
N PHE A 18 1.83 1.42 1.74
CA PHE A 18 1.13 2.69 1.60
C PHE A 18 0.43 2.77 0.24
N TYR A 19 -0.78 3.31 0.22
CA TYR A 19 -1.46 3.73 -0.99
C TYR A 19 -2.40 4.93 -0.72
N PRO A 20 -2.51 5.89 -1.64
CA PRO A 20 -3.44 7.01 -1.47
C PRO A 20 -4.87 6.58 -1.81
N GLN A 21 -5.85 7.26 -1.21
CA GLN A 21 -7.27 7.05 -1.46
C GLN A 21 -7.66 7.45 -2.88
N ILE A 22 -7.02 8.45 -3.48
CA ILE A 22 -7.25 8.87 -4.86
C ILE A 22 -5.97 8.61 -5.65
N VAL A 23 -6.09 7.81 -6.72
CA VAL A 23 -4.99 7.47 -7.61
C VAL A 23 -5.32 7.85 -9.05
N LEU A 24 -4.33 8.41 -9.76
CA LEU A 24 -4.36 8.51 -11.22
C LEU A 24 -3.73 7.26 -11.85
N ASN A 25 -2.65 6.79 -11.24
CA ASN A 25 -1.95 5.58 -11.65
C ASN A 25 -1.96 4.59 -10.50
N HIS A 26 -2.32 3.35 -10.80
CA HIS A 26 -2.30 2.25 -9.84
C HIS A 26 -0.87 2.03 -9.34
N SER A 27 -0.64 2.29 -8.05
CA SER A 27 0.65 2.10 -7.41
C SER A 27 0.46 1.89 -5.91
N PHE A 28 1.08 0.83 -5.41
CA PHE A 28 1.27 0.58 -3.99
C PHE A 28 2.75 0.71 -3.67
N GLY A 29 3.06 1.40 -2.57
CA GLY A 29 4.43 1.63 -2.10
C GLY A 29 4.75 0.82 -0.85
N TYR A 30 6.01 0.39 -0.73
CA TYR A 30 6.54 -0.12 0.53
C TYR A 30 7.10 1.05 1.34
N ALA A 31 6.60 1.19 2.56
CA ALA A 31 7.07 2.15 3.53
C ALA A 31 7.81 1.42 4.65
N GLU A 32 9.00 1.92 4.95
CA GLU A 32 9.79 1.46 6.09
C GLU A 32 9.18 1.98 7.42
N THR A 33 9.87 1.70 8.51
CA THR A 33 9.46 2.09 9.87
C THR A 33 9.31 3.61 10.00
N ASN A 34 8.42 4.09 10.88
CA ASN A 34 8.20 5.53 11.15
C ASN A 34 7.59 6.36 10.00
N PHE A 35 7.06 5.71 8.97
CA PHE A 35 6.31 6.40 7.93
C PHE A 35 4.91 6.81 8.40
N MET A 36 4.55 8.07 8.15
CA MET A 36 3.21 8.62 8.40
C MET A 36 2.64 9.25 7.13
N CYS A 37 1.32 9.14 6.95
CA CYS A 37 0.59 9.75 5.84
C CYS A 37 -0.54 10.66 6.35
N ASN A 38 -1.06 11.50 5.47
CA ASN A 38 -2.24 12.33 5.73
C ASN A 38 -3.53 11.48 5.79
N ASP A 39 -4.67 12.12 6.06
CA ASP A 39 -5.99 11.45 6.16
C ASP A 39 -6.47 10.81 4.84
N LYS A 40 -5.83 11.14 3.71
CA LYS A 40 -6.11 10.59 2.37
C LYS A 40 -5.16 9.45 1.98
N GLY A 41 -4.40 8.94 2.94
CA GLY A 41 -3.50 7.80 2.78
C GLY A 41 -3.98 6.61 3.61
N PHE A 42 -3.87 5.42 3.04
CA PHE A 42 -4.07 4.18 3.77
C PHE A 42 -2.73 3.48 4.01
N LEU A 43 -2.63 2.89 5.20
CA LEU A 43 -1.49 2.10 5.63
C LEU A 43 -1.97 0.67 5.91
N MET A 44 -1.22 -0.29 5.41
CA MET A 44 -1.50 -1.72 5.60
C MET A 44 -0.30 -2.40 6.25
N VAL A 45 -0.54 -3.01 7.40
CA VAL A 45 0.41 -3.84 8.13
C VAL A 45 -0.08 -5.29 8.12
N SER A 46 0.85 -6.24 8.13
CA SER A 46 0.53 -7.66 8.20
C SER A 46 1.65 -8.41 8.91
N GLU A 47 1.28 -9.23 9.89
CA GLU A 47 2.19 -10.12 10.62
C GLU A 47 2.17 -11.54 10.03
N LYS A 48 1.11 -11.90 9.30
CA LYS A 48 0.90 -13.25 8.77
C LYS A 48 1.41 -13.44 7.35
N ILE A 49 1.43 -12.36 6.55
CA ILE A 49 1.78 -12.40 5.14
C ILE A 49 2.99 -11.50 4.93
N ASN A 50 3.96 -11.98 4.15
CA ASN A 50 5.10 -11.18 3.77
C ASN A 50 4.65 -9.93 2.98
N LEU A 51 4.94 -8.74 3.51
CA LEU A 51 4.53 -7.47 2.90
C LEU A 51 5.12 -7.25 1.51
N LYS A 52 6.33 -7.73 1.23
CA LYS A 52 6.94 -7.57 -0.10
C LYS A 52 6.26 -8.47 -1.14
N TYR A 53 5.87 -9.68 -0.73
CA TYR A 53 5.03 -10.55 -1.56
C TYR A 53 3.69 -9.88 -1.87
N LEU A 54 3.02 -9.37 -0.83
CA LEU A 54 1.73 -8.69 -0.99
C LEU A 54 1.86 -7.45 -1.88
N LEU A 55 2.92 -6.66 -1.73
CA LEU A 55 3.21 -5.51 -2.58
C LEU A 55 3.35 -5.90 -4.07
N GLY A 56 4.05 -7.00 -4.35
CA GLY A 56 4.21 -7.52 -5.71
C GLY A 56 2.89 -7.98 -6.31
N LEU A 57 2.09 -8.69 -5.52
CA LEU A 57 0.75 -9.09 -5.94
C LEU A 57 -0.13 -7.87 -6.21
N LEU A 58 -0.19 -6.91 -5.29
CA LEU A 58 -1.05 -5.74 -5.42
C LEU A 58 -0.72 -4.94 -6.68
N ASN A 59 0.57 -4.76 -7.01
CA ASN A 59 1.01 -4.10 -8.22
C ASN A 59 0.97 -4.98 -9.50
N SER A 60 0.55 -6.24 -9.40
CA SER A 60 0.41 -7.11 -10.57
C SER A 60 -0.72 -6.63 -11.49
N SER A 61 -0.61 -6.92 -12.80
CA SER A 61 -1.66 -6.57 -13.77
C SER A 61 -3.02 -7.20 -13.43
N THR A 62 -3.02 -8.41 -12.89
CA THR A 62 -4.23 -9.14 -12.51
C THR A 62 -4.97 -8.47 -11.36
N LEU A 63 -4.29 -8.16 -10.24
CA LEU A 63 -4.93 -7.48 -9.12
C LEU A 63 -5.23 -6.02 -9.44
N LYS A 64 -4.38 -5.34 -10.23
CA LYS A 64 -4.69 -4.01 -10.76
C LYS A 64 -6.03 -4.00 -11.47
N PHE A 65 -6.26 -4.94 -12.39
CA PHE A 65 -7.53 -5.05 -13.10
C PHE A 65 -8.69 -5.27 -12.13
N LEU A 66 -8.57 -6.23 -11.21
CA LEU A 66 -9.63 -6.56 -10.25
C LEU A 66 -9.97 -5.39 -9.31
N ILE A 67 -8.96 -4.70 -8.81
CA ILE A 67 -9.13 -3.52 -7.95
C ILE A 67 -9.80 -2.41 -8.74
N GLN A 68 -9.38 -2.15 -9.98
CA GLN A 68 -9.99 -1.12 -10.82
C GLN A 68 -11.44 -1.41 -11.20
N GLN A 69 -11.83 -2.69 -11.32
CA GLN A 69 -13.24 -3.07 -11.54
C GLN A 69 -14.14 -2.75 -10.34
N ASN A 70 -13.61 -2.86 -9.12
CA ASN A 70 -14.35 -2.59 -7.89
C ASN A 70 -14.18 -1.16 -7.36
N ALA A 71 -13.19 -0.42 -7.86
CA ALA A 71 -12.92 0.95 -7.45
C ALA A 71 -13.92 1.93 -8.07
N VAL A 72 -14.16 3.03 -7.35
CA VAL A 72 -15.01 4.10 -7.86
C VAL A 72 -14.19 4.93 -8.84
N LYS A 73 -14.65 5.06 -10.09
CA LYS A 73 -13.98 5.91 -11.08
C LYS A 73 -14.23 7.39 -10.77
N LEU A 74 -13.17 8.20 -10.76
CA LEU A 74 -13.20 9.64 -10.55
C LEU A 74 -12.76 10.36 -11.84
N GLY A 75 -13.69 11.01 -12.52
CA GLY A 75 -13.43 11.70 -13.79
C GLY A 75 -13.00 10.73 -14.91
N GLU A 76 -12.15 11.20 -15.81
CA GLU A 76 -11.72 10.39 -16.97
C GLU A 76 -10.69 9.31 -16.60
N ASN A 77 -9.74 9.63 -15.71
CA ASN A 77 -8.54 8.82 -15.47
C ASN A 77 -8.27 8.49 -13.98
N GLY A 78 -9.07 9.01 -13.04
CA GLY A 78 -8.86 8.78 -11.61
C GLY A 78 -9.64 7.59 -11.06
N PHE A 79 -9.16 7.03 -9.95
CA PHE A 79 -9.87 6.03 -9.16
C PHE A 79 -9.82 6.37 -7.66
N GLU A 80 -10.89 6.07 -6.96
CA GLU A 80 -10.97 6.10 -5.50
C GLU A 80 -10.78 4.67 -4.94
N TYR A 81 -9.68 4.44 -4.25
CA TYR A 81 -9.38 3.19 -3.55
C TYR A 81 -9.87 3.28 -2.12
N ARG A 82 -11.06 2.73 -1.87
CA ARG A 82 -11.58 2.60 -0.51
C ARG A 82 -11.04 1.34 0.14
N LYS A 83 -10.74 1.45 1.44
CA LYS A 83 -10.24 0.35 2.28
C LYS A 83 -11.04 -0.95 2.11
N ILE A 84 -12.37 -0.87 2.11
CA ILE A 84 -13.26 -2.03 1.98
C ILE A 84 -13.00 -2.86 0.71
N PHE A 85 -12.67 -2.23 -0.42
CA PHE A 85 -12.43 -2.95 -1.68
C PHE A 85 -11.07 -3.65 -1.67
N ILE A 86 -10.07 -3.01 -1.08
CA ILE A 86 -8.73 -3.60 -0.96
C ILE A 86 -8.73 -4.77 0.03
N GLU A 87 -9.43 -4.64 1.16
CA GLU A 87 -9.56 -5.72 2.16
C GLU A 87 -10.34 -6.93 1.63
N ASN A 88 -11.34 -6.70 0.78
CA ASN A 88 -12.12 -7.77 0.14
C ASN A 88 -11.45 -8.34 -1.11
N THR A 89 -10.26 -7.85 -1.50
CA THR A 89 -9.56 -8.38 -2.67
C THR A 89 -9.06 -9.80 -2.37
N PRO A 90 -9.40 -10.80 -3.21
CA PRO A 90 -8.96 -12.17 -3.00
C PRO A 90 -7.43 -12.26 -3.17
N ILE A 91 -6.74 -12.62 -2.08
CA ILE A 91 -5.30 -12.90 -2.12
C ILE A 91 -5.13 -14.40 -2.37
N PRO A 92 -4.45 -14.80 -3.47
CA PRO A 92 -4.19 -16.21 -3.73
C PRO A 92 -3.31 -16.80 -2.63
N LYS A 93 -3.65 -18.00 -2.17
CA LYS A 93 -2.79 -18.76 -1.27
C LYS A 93 -1.64 -19.36 -2.08
N ALA A 94 -0.43 -18.82 -1.91
CA ALA A 94 0.79 -19.37 -2.50
C ALA A 94 1.61 -20.13 -1.46
N THR A 95 2.41 -21.08 -1.92
CA THR A 95 3.38 -21.79 -1.07
C THR A 95 4.50 -20.84 -0.61
N SER A 96 5.18 -21.16 0.50
CA SER A 96 6.25 -20.31 1.05
C SER A 96 7.36 -20.03 0.03
N GLU A 97 7.71 -21.01 -0.81
CA GLU A 97 8.74 -20.84 -1.86
C GLU A 97 8.32 -19.85 -2.96
N GLU A 98 7.06 -19.89 -3.40
CA GLU A 98 6.54 -18.97 -4.40
C GLU A 98 6.45 -17.55 -3.86
N GLN A 99 6.04 -17.42 -2.59
CA GLN A 99 6.00 -16.13 -1.91
C GLN A 99 7.38 -15.49 -1.85
N GLU A 100 8.41 -16.28 -1.52
CA GLU A 100 9.79 -15.81 -1.42
C GLU A 100 10.36 -15.41 -2.79
N LYS A 101 10.13 -16.20 -3.83
CA LYS A 101 10.53 -15.86 -5.21
C LYS A 101 9.94 -14.52 -5.65
N LEU A 102 8.64 -14.31 -5.42
CA LEU A 102 7.96 -13.06 -5.77
C LEU A 102 8.46 -11.88 -4.92
N ALA A 103 8.65 -12.07 -3.61
CA ALA A 103 9.22 -11.05 -2.74
C ALA A 103 10.64 -10.63 -3.18
N MET A 104 11.44 -11.59 -3.65
CA MET A 104 12.77 -11.33 -4.19
C MET A 104 12.70 -10.52 -5.49
N MET A 105 11.76 -10.86 -6.39
CA MET A 105 11.54 -10.09 -7.64
C MET A 105 11.18 -8.63 -7.34
N VAL A 106 10.26 -8.38 -6.41
CA VAL A 106 9.86 -7.03 -6.01
C VAL A 106 11.05 -6.22 -5.46
N THR A 107 11.90 -6.87 -4.66
CA THR A 107 13.12 -6.24 -4.12
C THR A 107 14.11 -5.88 -5.23
N ARG A 108 14.25 -6.73 -6.26
CA ARG A 108 15.14 -6.50 -7.42
C ARG A 108 14.63 -5.44 -8.38
N SER A 109 13.33 -5.38 -8.60
CA SER A 109 12.70 -4.46 -9.56
C SER A 109 12.74 -3.00 -9.11
N GLY A 110 13.27 -2.69 -7.92
CA GLY A 110 13.40 -1.32 -7.44
C GLY A 110 12.06 -0.58 -7.48
N HIS A 111 10.94 -1.29 -7.29
CA HIS A 111 9.62 -0.67 -7.19
C HIS A 111 9.72 0.34 -6.06
N SER A 112 9.70 1.58 -6.51
CA SER A 112 10.38 2.71 -5.94
C SER A 112 10.35 2.71 -4.42
N LYS A 113 11.50 3.02 -3.81
CA LYS A 113 11.50 3.77 -2.56
C LYS A 113 10.58 4.98 -2.78
N LEU A 114 9.30 4.83 -2.50
CA LEU A 114 8.36 5.94 -2.36
C LEU A 114 8.71 6.58 -1.02
N ILE A 115 9.91 7.18 -0.97
CA ILE A 115 10.18 8.29 -0.08
C ILE A 115 9.09 9.28 -0.42
N CYS A 116 8.32 9.64 0.59
CA CYS A 116 7.25 10.64 0.56
C CYS A 116 7.79 12.05 0.22
N ILE A 117 8.64 12.23 -0.79
CA ILE A 117 9.06 13.55 -1.28
C ILE A 117 7.85 14.28 -1.90
N LEU A 118 6.77 13.60 -2.24
CA LEU A 118 5.55 14.24 -2.76
C LEU A 118 4.70 14.97 -1.70
N VAL A 119 5.01 14.89 -0.40
CA VAL A 119 4.37 15.76 0.62
C VAL A 119 5.23 16.98 0.98
N SER A 120 6.48 17.07 0.49
CA SER A 120 7.36 18.23 0.70
C SER A 120 7.35 19.24 -0.47
N ARG A 121 6.61 18.96 -1.55
CA ARG A 121 6.55 19.81 -2.75
C ARG A 121 5.14 20.32 -3.07
N VAL A 122 4.27 20.42 -2.07
CA VAL A 122 3.09 21.28 -2.08
C VAL A 122 3.17 22.22 -0.87
N SER A 123 4.22 23.03 -0.86
CA SER A 123 4.34 24.28 -0.09
C SER A 123 5.70 24.90 -0.37
N LYS A 124 5.83 25.55 -1.52
CA LYS A 124 6.64 26.78 -1.70
C LYS A 124 6.39 27.35 -3.11
N VAL A 125 5.54 28.37 -3.14
CA VAL A 125 5.79 29.66 -3.83
C VAL A 125 5.71 29.67 -5.38
N PHE A 126 4.73 30.45 -5.86
CA PHE A 126 4.33 30.85 -7.22
C PHE A 126 3.53 29.84 -8.06
#